data_AF-V6KW89-F1
#
_entry.id   AF-V6KW89-F1
#
_cell.length_a   1.000
_cell.length_b   1.000
_cell.length_c   1.000
_cell.angle_alpha   90.00
_cell.angle_beta   90.00
_cell.angle_gamma   90.00
#
_symmetry.space_group_name_H-M   'P 1'
#
loop_
_entity.id
_entity.type
_entity.pdbx_description
1 polymer ?
#
loop_
_entity_poly.entity_id
_entity_poly.type
_entity_poly.pdbx_seq_one_letter_code
_entity_poly.pdbx_strand_id
1 'polypeptide(L)'
;MVSVAKRTRNRFGAPGSWALLGALLLALTAFLTVRTAVGLGALGEGGHIIAAHCIEKRQGRGDPYTACEGSLVTDEGVTHGQPVKVRLSSAEEGDSISVHRTPWGTYEAVDDSVLTTLGQGLLLMLLSAAVTGSFLRAWILLRRTAPEPAENR
;
A
#
# COMPACT_ATOMS: atom_id res chain seq x y z
N MET A 1 -24.98 41.28 9.94
CA MET A 1 -25.24 39.83 10.16
C MET A 1 -24.16 39.01 9.45
N VAL A 2 -22.95 38.91 10.03
CA VAL A 2 -21.88 38.06 9.48
C VAL A 2 -22.05 36.64 10.04
N SER A 3 -22.89 35.88 9.33
CA SER A 3 -22.82 34.43 9.12
C SER A 3 -22.26 33.58 10.27
N VAL A 4 -23.16 33.10 11.13
CA VAL A 4 -22.93 31.97 12.05
C VAL A 4 -22.37 30.76 11.28
N ALA A 5 -22.76 30.59 10.00
CA ALA A 5 -22.26 29.55 9.10
C ALA A 5 -20.76 29.68 8.75
N LYS A 6 -20.18 30.90 8.70
CA LYS A 6 -18.74 31.11 8.46
C LYS A 6 -17.91 30.74 9.70
N ARG A 7 -18.51 30.85 10.89
CA ARG A 7 -17.86 30.57 12.18
C ARG A 7 -17.86 29.06 12.50
N THR A 8 -18.92 28.32 12.13
CA THR A 8 -18.96 26.85 12.22
C THR A 8 -18.08 26.18 11.17
N ARG A 9 -18.04 26.68 9.92
CA ARG A 9 -17.17 26.15 8.85
C ARG A 9 -15.68 26.20 9.22
N ASN A 10 -15.23 27.25 9.91
CA ASN A 10 -13.85 27.36 10.39
C ASN A 10 -13.57 26.53 11.66
N ARG A 11 -14.55 26.33 12.56
CA ARG A 11 -14.37 25.52 13.78
C ARG A 11 -14.24 24.03 13.50
N PHE A 12 -14.98 23.51 12.50
CA PHE A 12 -14.97 22.08 12.17
C PHE A 12 -14.13 21.74 10.93
N GLY A 13 -13.77 22.73 10.10
CA GLY A 13 -12.97 22.50 8.90
C GLY A 13 -11.56 21.97 9.19
N ALA A 14 -10.89 22.52 10.22
CA ALA A 14 -9.55 22.08 10.61
C ALA A 14 -9.51 20.67 11.26
N PRO A 15 -10.33 20.33 12.27
CA PRO A 15 -10.32 18.98 12.82
C PRO A 15 -10.81 17.93 11.81
N GLY A 16 -11.78 18.28 10.95
CA GLY A 16 -12.28 17.40 9.90
C GLY A 16 -11.22 17.08 8.84
N SER A 17 -10.43 18.07 8.42
CA SER A 17 -9.36 17.83 7.44
C SER A 17 -8.23 16.96 8.00
N TRP A 18 -7.85 17.15 9.28
CA TRP A 18 -6.86 16.28 9.94
C TRP A 18 -7.36 14.85 10.14
N ALA A 19 -8.64 14.66 10.47
CA ALA A 19 -9.24 13.33 10.60
C ALA A 19 -9.31 12.61 9.23
N LEU A 20 -9.72 13.32 8.17
CA LEU A 20 -9.72 12.78 6.81
C LEU A 20 -8.31 12.42 6.34
N LEU A 21 -7.33 13.28 6.59
CA LEU A 21 -5.92 12.99 6.27
C LEU A 21 -5.43 11.76 7.02
N GLY A 22 -5.73 11.64 8.32
CA GLY A 22 -5.40 10.47 9.13
C GLY A 22 -6.01 9.18 8.57
N ALA A 23 -7.29 9.20 8.18
CA ALA A 23 -7.96 8.05 7.56
C ALA A 23 -7.34 7.66 6.22
N LEU A 24 -6.99 8.65 5.38
CA LEU A 24 -6.40 8.42 4.07
C LEU A 24 -4.99 7.83 4.18
N LEU A 25 -4.18 8.34 5.12
CA LEU A 25 -2.87 7.78 5.44
C LEU A 25 -2.98 6.36 6.01
N LEU A 26 -3.98 6.09 6.85
CA LEU A 26 -4.20 4.77 7.43
C LEU A 26 -4.59 3.75 6.34
N ALA A 27 -5.49 4.13 5.42
CA ALA A 27 -5.85 3.29 4.28
C ALA A 27 -4.64 3.00 3.39
N LEU A 28 -3.80 4.01 3.12
CA LEU A 28 -2.56 3.84 2.37
C LEU A 28 -1.59 2.89 3.07
N THR A 29 -1.45 3.04 4.39
CA THR A 29 -0.59 2.17 5.21
C THR A 29 -1.08 0.72 5.16
N ALA A 30 -2.38 0.49 5.32
CA ALA A 30 -2.96 -0.84 5.22
C ALA A 30 -2.74 -1.47 3.85
N PHE A 31 -2.97 -0.72 2.77
CA PHE A 31 -2.73 -1.18 1.41
C PHE A 31 -1.28 -1.60 1.17
N LEU A 32 -0.32 -0.76 1.61
CA LEU A 32 1.10 -1.08 1.50
C LEU A 32 1.46 -2.30 2.33
N THR A 33 0.94 -2.42 3.55
CA THR A 33 1.22 -3.56 4.44
C THR A 33 0.76 -4.88 3.82
N VAL A 34 -0.43 -4.90 3.19
CA VAL A 34 -0.92 -6.09 2.47
C VAL A 34 0.00 -6.42 1.30
N ARG A 35 0.39 -5.41 0.50
CA ARG A 35 1.33 -5.63 -0.60
C ARG A 35 2.67 -6.18 -0.13
N THR A 36 3.24 -5.63 0.94
CA THR A 36 4.49 -6.14 1.51
C THR A 36 4.34 -7.56 2.03
N ALA A 37 3.20 -7.89 2.65
CA ALA A 37 2.94 -9.25 3.12
C ALA A 37 2.86 -10.25 1.96
N VAL A 38 2.27 -9.86 0.83
CA VAL A 38 2.25 -10.70 -0.38
C VAL A 38 3.65 -10.81 -1.00
N GLY A 39 4.37 -9.69 -1.14
CA GLY A 39 5.72 -9.68 -1.71
C GLY A 39 6.77 -10.45 -0.88
N LEU A 40 6.54 -10.60 0.44
CA LEU A 40 7.37 -11.42 1.33
C LEU A 40 6.87 -12.88 1.44
N GLY A 41 5.84 -13.26 0.68
CA GLY A 41 5.26 -14.61 0.73
C GLY A 41 4.48 -14.94 2.02
N ALA A 42 4.24 -13.96 2.89
CA ALA A 42 3.44 -14.15 4.11
C ALA A 42 1.93 -14.23 3.83
N LEU A 43 1.49 -13.83 2.64
CA LEU A 43 0.08 -13.85 2.22
C LEU A 43 -0.06 -14.32 0.76
N GLY A 44 -1.15 -15.06 0.49
CA GLY A 44 -1.50 -15.56 -0.84
C GLY A 44 -0.96 -16.96 -1.12
N GLU A 45 -1.61 -17.66 -2.05
CA GLU A 45 -1.09 -18.94 -2.57
C GLU A 45 0.23 -18.69 -3.31
N GLY A 46 1.23 -19.46 -2.92
CA GLY A 46 2.55 -19.49 -3.51
C GLY A 46 2.60 -20.34 -4.77
N GLY A 47 3.54 -20.01 -5.63
CA GLY A 47 3.91 -20.81 -6.79
C GLY A 47 5.13 -20.22 -7.47
N HIS A 48 5.51 -20.82 -8.59
CA HIS A 48 6.57 -20.30 -9.43
C HIS A 48 6.11 -20.19 -10.88
N ILE A 49 6.62 -19.19 -11.57
CA ILE A 49 6.40 -19.01 -13.01
C ILE A 49 7.69 -19.38 -13.71
N ILE A 50 7.57 -20.20 -14.76
CA ILE A 50 8.65 -20.41 -15.71
C ILE A 50 8.50 -19.35 -16.80
N ALA A 51 9.39 -18.36 -16.80
CA ALA A 51 9.35 -17.27 -17.77
C ALA A 51 9.53 -17.82 -19.19
N ALA A 52 8.54 -17.65 -20.04
CA ALA A 52 8.57 -18.09 -21.43
C ALA A 52 8.86 -16.94 -22.40
N HIS A 53 8.41 -15.74 -22.06
CA HIS A 53 8.65 -14.55 -22.88
C HIS A 53 8.89 -13.32 -22.03
N CYS A 54 10.05 -12.68 -22.18
CA CYS A 54 10.44 -11.51 -21.40
C CYS A 54 10.68 -10.30 -22.31
N ILE A 55 10.03 -9.18 -22.01
CA ILE A 55 10.17 -7.91 -22.75
C ILE A 55 10.60 -6.82 -21.78
N GLU A 56 11.76 -6.22 -22.03
CA GLU A 56 12.16 -4.99 -21.33
C GLU A 56 11.24 -3.84 -21.77
N LYS A 57 10.56 -3.23 -20.79
CA LYS A 57 9.72 -2.05 -20.99
C LYS A 57 10.36 -0.86 -20.28
N ARG A 58 10.55 0.21 -21.07
CA ARG A 58 10.87 1.54 -20.54
C ARG A 58 9.61 2.36 -20.46
N GLN A 59 9.16 2.65 -19.24
CA GLN A 59 7.95 3.45 -19.04
C GLN A 59 8.33 4.88 -18.62
N GLY A 60 8.62 5.73 -19.61
CA GLY A 60 8.82 7.17 -19.42
C GLY A 60 9.95 7.52 -18.45
N ARG A 61 9.61 8.22 -17.34
CA ARG A 61 10.56 8.66 -16.30
C ARG A 61 10.87 7.59 -15.23
N GLY A 62 10.24 6.42 -15.29
CA GLY A 62 10.51 5.32 -14.37
C GLY A 62 11.73 4.50 -14.78
N ASP A 63 12.26 3.73 -13.85
CA ASP A 63 13.30 2.74 -14.14
C ASP A 63 12.78 1.70 -15.15
N PRO A 64 13.66 1.18 -16.03
CA PRO A 64 13.32 0.05 -16.88
C PRO A 64 12.86 -1.13 -16.03
N TYR A 65 11.84 -1.85 -16.51
CA TYR A 65 11.41 -3.11 -15.92
C TYR A 65 11.23 -4.16 -17.01
N THR A 66 11.49 -5.41 -16.69
CA THR A 66 11.23 -6.54 -17.56
C THR A 66 9.85 -7.12 -17.23
N ALA A 67 8.98 -7.16 -18.23
CA ALA A 67 7.70 -7.85 -18.13
C ALA A 67 7.87 -9.26 -18.69
N CYS A 68 7.72 -10.28 -17.84
CA CYS A 68 7.80 -11.68 -18.25
C CYS A 68 6.41 -12.34 -18.21
N GLU A 69 6.15 -13.17 -19.22
CA GLU A 69 4.97 -14.02 -19.36
C GLU A 69 5.38 -15.48 -19.27
N GLY A 70 4.64 -16.27 -18.50
CA GLY A 70 5.00 -17.67 -18.30
C GLY A 70 3.86 -18.53 -17.77
N SER A 71 4.09 -19.84 -17.72
CA SER A 71 3.16 -20.79 -17.11
C SER A 71 3.34 -20.78 -15.59
N LEU A 72 2.23 -20.58 -14.88
CA LEU A 72 2.21 -20.71 -13.42
C LEU A 72 2.18 -22.19 -13.05
N VAL A 73 3.14 -22.58 -12.20
CA VAL A 73 3.18 -23.87 -11.53
C VAL A 73 2.91 -23.59 -10.05
N THR A 74 1.77 -24.08 -9.55
CA THR A 74 1.47 -23.97 -8.12
C THR A 74 2.34 -24.92 -7.31
N ASP A 75 2.42 -24.73 -6.00
CA ASP A 75 3.16 -25.63 -5.10
C ASP A 75 2.63 -27.08 -5.15
N GLU A 76 1.39 -27.28 -5.59
CA GLU A 76 0.78 -28.59 -5.84
C GLU A 76 1.22 -29.23 -7.17
N GLY A 77 2.10 -28.57 -7.94
CA GLY A 77 2.56 -29.03 -9.24
C GLY A 77 1.53 -28.86 -10.36
N VAL A 78 0.44 -28.13 -10.12
CA VAL A 78 -0.60 -27.89 -11.11
C VAL A 78 -0.18 -26.72 -12.01
N THR A 79 -0.04 -27.00 -13.30
CA THR A 79 0.19 -25.95 -14.29
C THR A 79 -1.13 -25.33 -14.71
N HIS A 80 -1.34 -24.06 -14.40
CA HIS A 80 -2.49 -23.33 -14.94
C HIS A 80 -2.20 -22.89 -16.37
N GLY A 81 -3.06 -23.31 -17.31
CA GLY A 81 -2.87 -23.07 -18.75
C GLY A 81 -3.01 -21.62 -19.21
N GLN A 82 -3.30 -20.67 -18.31
CA GLN A 82 -3.30 -19.25 -18.65
C GLN A 82 -1.94 -18.63 -18.32
N PRO A 83 -1.30 -17.94 -19.29
CA PRO A 83 -0.02 -17.29 -19.05
C PRO A 83 -0.20 -16.16 -18.03
N VAL A 84 0.66 -16.16 -17.02
CA VAL A 84 0.69 -15.15 -15.97
C VAL A 84 1.77 -14.12 -16.30
N LYS A 85 1.46 -12.85 -16.09
CA LYS A 85 2.34 -11.70 -16.32
C LYS A 85 2.94 -11.25 -15.00
N VAL A 86 4.27 -11.17 -14.94
CA VAL A 86 5.02 -10.60 -13.82
C VAL A 86 5.93 -9.48 -14.26
N ARG A 87 6.22 -8.57 -13.35
CA ARG A 87 7.11 -7.43 -13.57
C ARG A 87 8.28 -7.57 -12.62
N LEU A 88 9.49 -7.61 -13.15
CA LEU A 88 10.73 -7.67 -12.38
C LEU A 88 11.73 -6.64 -12.91
N SER A 89 12.69 -6.27 -12.07
CA SER A 89 13.80 -5.41 -12.46
C SER A 89 14.78 -6.12 -13.41
N SER A 90 14.95 -7.43 -13.25
CA SER A 90 15.79 -8.29 -14.08
C SER A 90 15.21 -9.70 -14.08
N ALA A 91 15.00 -10.28 -15.26
CA ALA A 91 14.59 -11.67 -15.47
C ALA A 91 14.86 -12.06 -16.93
N GLU A 92 15.27 -13.30 -17.15
CA GLU A 92 15.52 -13.86 -18.48
C GLU A 92 14.49 -14.96 -18.83
N GLU A 93 14.37 -15.26 -20.13
CA GLU A 93 13.55 -16.39 -20.57
C GLU A 93 14.15 -17.71 -20.04
N GLY A 94 13.31 -18.53 -19.42
CA GLY A 94 13.69 -19.77 -18.74
C GLY A 94 13.85 -19.64 -17.22
N ASP A 95 13.84 -18.43 -16.67
CA ASP A 95 13.96 -18.23 -15.22
C ASP A 95 12.73 -18.76 -14.47
N SER A 96 12.99 -19.43 -13.35
CA SER A 96 11.97 -19.79 -12.37
C SER A 96 11.80 -18.65 -11.36
N ILE A 97 10.67 -17.98 -11.41
CA ILE A 97 10.38 -16.81 -10.57
C ILE A 97 9.32 -17.18 -9.53
N SER A 98 9.65 -17.08 -8.25
CA SER A 98 8.70 -17.25 -7.16
C SER A 98 7.67 -16.12 -7.15
N VAL A 99 6.39 -16.46 -7.07
CA VAL A 99 5.28 -15.51 -7.09
C VAL A 99 4.24 -15.85 -6.05
N HIS A 100 3.55 -14.82 -5.55
CA HIS A 100 2.37 -14.99 -4.72
C HIS A 100 1.17 -14.27 -5.32
N ARG A 101 -0.01 -14.87 -5.14
CA ARG A 101 -1.27 -14.26 -5.56
C ARG A 101 -1.70 -13.19 -4.57
N THR A 102 -1.82 -11.96 -5.06
CA THR A 102 -2.39 -10.85 -4.28
C THR A 102 -3.90 -11.03 -4.06
N PRO A 103 -4.48 -10.41 -3.01
CA PRO A 103 -5.93 -10.43 -2.78
C PRO A 103 -6.79 -9.85 -3.91
N TRP A 104 -6.19 -9.04 -4.79
CA TRP A 104 -6.88 -8.44 -5.94
C TRP A 104 -6.78 -9.30 -7.22
N GLY A 105 -6.20 -10.50 -7.11
CA GLY A 105 -6.17 -11.50 -8.18
C GLY A 105 -4.97 -11.41 -9.13
N THR A 106 -4.04 -10.48 -8.92
CA THR A 106 -2.78 -10.38 -9.69
C THR A 106 -1.65 -11.14 -9.00
N TYR A 107 -0.67 -11.62 -9.75
CA TYR A 107 0.54 -12.23 -9.20
C TYR A 107 1.66 -11.20 -9.07
N GLU A 108 2.35 -11.20 -7.95
CA GLU A 108 3.53 -10.38 -7.70
C GLU A 108 4.73 -11.29 -7.41
N ALA A 109 5.90 -10.91 -7.93
CA ALA A 109 7.14 -11.64 -7.67
C ALA A 109 7.53 -11.48 -6.20
N VAL A 110 7.99 -12.57 -5.60
CA VAL A 110 8.58 -12.55 -4.26
C VAL A 110 9.97 -11.93 -4.40
N ASP A 111 10.18 -10.81 -3.71
CA ASP A 111 11.44 -10.08 -3.73
C ASP A 111 12.03 -10.11 -2.31
N ASP A 112 13.01 -11.00 -2.11
CA ASP A 112 13.72 -11.17 -0.84
C ASP A 112 14.83 -10.13 -0.64
N SER A 113 14.89 -9.09 -1.47
CA SER A 113 15.94 -8.09 -1.36
C SER A 113 15.82 -7.30 -0.04
N VAL A 114 16.79 -7.49 0.85
CA VAL A 114 16.90 -6.80 2.16
C VAL A 114 16.72 -5.27 2.05
N LEU A 115 17.14 -4.70 0.92
CA LEU A 115 17.03 -3.26 0.66
C LEU A 115 15.57 -2.80 0.47
N THR A 116 14.73 -3.60 -0.21
CA THR A 116 13.31 -3.28 -0.37
C THR A 116 12.57 -3.47 0.94
N THR A 117 12.92 -4.51 1.73
CA THR A 117 12.35 -4.74 3.05
C THR A 117 12.65 -3.60 4.03
N LEU A 118 13.91 -3.12 4.06
CA LEU A 118 14.32 -1.98 4.90
C LEU A 118 13.65 -0.67 4.47
N GLY A 119 13.60 -0.42 3.16
CA GLY A 119 12.94 0.76 2.60
C GLY A 119 11.44 0.79 2.91
N GLN A 120 10.75 -0.35 2.77
CA GLN A 120 9.34 -0.49 3.12
C GLN A 120 9.09 -0.32 4.61
N GLY A 121 9.95 -0.91 5.47
CA GLY A 121 9.85 -0.76 6.92
C GLY A 121 9.97 0.71 7.38
N LEU A 122 10.92 1.45 6.82
CA LEU A 122 11.08 2.88 7.10
C LEU A 122 9.84 3.69 6.65
N LEU A 123 9.29 3.35 5.48
CA LEU A 123 8.13 4.04 4.91
C LEU A 123 6.86 3.79 5.75
N LEU A 124 6.66 2.56 6.24
CA LEU A 124 5.58 2.22 7.17
C LEU A 124 5.74 2.94 8.53
N MET A 125 6.97 3.05 9.05
CA MET A 125 7.27 3.83 10.26
C MET A 125 6.90 5.32 10.08
N LEU A 126 7.28 5.93 8.96
CA LEU A 126 6.94 7.33 8.67
C LEU A 126 5.43 7.54 8.51
N LEU A 127 4.75 6.62 7.82
CA LEU A 127 3.29 6.67 7.65
C LEU A 127 2.56 6.53 8.97
N SER A 128 2.95 5.57 9.82
CA SER A 128 2.34 5.39 11.15
C SER A 128 2.56 6.61 12.06
N ALA A 129 3.74 7.23 12.02
CA ALA A 129 3.99 8.49 12.71
C ALA A 129 3.08 9.63 12.19
N ALA A 130 2.90 9.73 10.87
CA ALA A 130 2.03 10.73 10.24
C ALA A 130 0.54 10.52 10.55
N VAL A 131 0.07 9.27 10.55
CA VAL A 131 -1.28 8.87 10.97
C VAL A 131 -1.51 9.30 12.42
N THR A 132 -0.60 8.90 13.31
CA THR A 132 -0.69 9.21 14.74
C THR A 132 -0.71 10.72 14.97
N GLY A 133 0.18 11.47 14.32
CA GLY A 133 0.24 12.93 14.41
C GLY A 133 -1.03 13.62 13.91
N SER A 134 -1.64 13.11 12.83
CA SER A 134 -2.87 13.65 12.25
C SER A 134 -4.06 13.47 13.19
N PHE A 135 -4.24 12.27 13.75
CA PHE A 135 -5.27 12.02 14.75
C PHE A 135 -5.05 12.79 16.05
N LEU A 136 -3.79 12.91 16.51
CA LEU A 136 -3.45 13.69 17.71
C LEU A 136 -3.81 15.18 17.51
N ARG A 137 -3.52 15.74 16.34
CA ARG A 137 -3.89 17.13 16.01
C ARG A 137 -5.40 17.32 15.91
N ALA A 138 -6.12 16.41 15.27
CA ALA A 138 -7.58 16.45 15.23
C ALA A 138 -8.17 16.43 16.65
N TRP A 139 -7.67 15.55 17.51
CA TRP A 139 -8.09 15.42 18.90
C TRP A 139 -7.83 16.68 19.73
N ILE A 140 -6.64 17.28 19.63
CA ILE A 140 -6.29 18.52 20.34
C ILE A 140 -7.21 19.67 19.88
N LEU A 141 -7.49 19.78 18.58
CA LEU A 141 -8.38 20.82 18.04
C LEU A 141 -9.84 20.61 18.48
N LEU A 142 -10.30 19.36 18.56
CA LEU A 142 -11.62 19.02 19.11
C LEU A 142 -11.71 19.40 20.58
N ARG A 143 -10.72 19.05 21.41
CA ARG A 143 -10.71 19.43 22.83
C ARG A 143 -10.71 20.94 23.04
N ARG A 144 -9.97 21.70 22.21
CA ARG A 144 -9.94 23.17 22.29
C ARG A 144 -11.22 23.85 21.85
N THR A 145 -12.08 23.16 21.09
CA THR A 145 -13.35 23.71 20.61
C THR A 145 -14.55 23.22 21.41
N ALA A 146 -14.36 22.28 22.35
CA ALA A 146 -15.39 21.82 23.26
C ALA A 146 -15.76 22.94 24.26
N PRO A 147 -17.04 23.34 24.35
CA PRO A 147 -17.49 24.29 25.38
C PRO A 147 -17.34 23.65 26.77
N GLU A 148 -16.97 24.44 27.78
CA GLU A 148 -16.97 23.98 29.18
C GLU A 148 -18.37 23.43 29.54
N PRO A 149 -18.43 22.33 30.30
CA PRO A 149 -19.70 21.86 30.82
C PRO A 149 -20.31 22.99 31.64
N ALA A 150 -21.50 23.44 31.25
CA ALA A 150 -22.24 24.45 32.00
C ALA A 150 -22.43 23.93 33.43
N GLU A 151 -21.72 24.55 34.37
CA GLU A 151 -21.92 24.36 35.80
C GLU A 151 -23.33 24.86 36.11
N ASN A 152 -24.30 23.93 36.14
CA ASN A 152 -25.65 24.22 36.61
C ASN A 152 -25.55 24.58 38.11
N ARG A 153 -25.63 25.87 38.41
CA ARG A 153 -26.01 26.40 39.72
C ARG A 153 -27.40 27.02 39.66
#